data_AF-A0A4P2VCN7-F1
#
_entry.id   AF-A0A4P2VCN7-F1
#
_cell.length_a   1.000
_cell.length_b   1.000
_cell.length_c   1.000
_cell.angle_alpha   90.00
_cell.angle_beta   90.00
_cell.angle_gamma   90.00
#
_symmetry.space_group_name_H-M   'P 1'
#
loop_
_entity.id
_entity.type
_entity.pdbx_description
1 polymer ?
#
loop_
_entity_poly.entity_id
_entity_poly.type
_entity_poly.pdbx_seq_one_letter_code
_entity_poly.pdbx_strand_id
1 'polypeptide(L)'
;MSARAGLIVQTETPEGRLRYLELGPEELRGIASVLERLLRASGVEPGQRMLVYDFSTSLNVLALTRAYAPGLDAGVCDSIGCSVISLDGLSSLASRTAFFYRLLRPEVLMIRRELLAPLRAKLGGSIPSSVIVTSPEPAPVDVPGASSVHTLYVLDGALFMAMMHGDHAMYPGDLYESRCDGGNISVRPRFAPQLEFTPTAIRCTKQEVSAI
;
A
#
# COMPACT_ATOMS: atom_id res chain seq x y z
N MET A 1 -25.39 14.90 -4.41
CA MET A 1 -24.32 13.95 -4.78
C MET A 1 -24.54 12.68 -3.98
N SER A 2 -24.65 11.52 -4.61
CA SER A 2 -24.83 10.24 -3.91
C SER A 2 -23.58 9.97 -3.08
N ALA A 3 -23.70 9.92 -1.77
CA ALA A 3 -22.61 9.54 -0.87
C ALA A 3 -22.27 8.07 -1.14
N ARG A 4 -21.24 7.82 -1.95
CA ARG A 4 -20.74 6.45 -2.12
C ARG A 4 -20.24 5.96 -0.77
N ALA A 5 -20.62 4.72 -0.43
CA ALA A 5 -20.20 4.11 0.82
C ALA A 5 -18.66 4.05 0.90
N GLY A 6 -18.11 4.52 2.02
CA GLY A 6 -16.70 4.40 2.32
C GLY A 6 -16.31 2.96 2.67
N LEU A 7 -15.02 2.75 2.91
CA LEU A 7 -14.50 1.51 3.45
C LEU A 7 -14.22 1.67 4.94
N ILE A 8 -14.72 0.74 5.77
CA ILE A 8 -14.35 0.70 7.19
C ILE A 8 -13.10 -0.15 7.39
N VAL A 9 -12.06 0.42 7.98
CA VAL A 9 -10.82 -0.26 8.39
C VAL A 9 -10.81 -0.39 9.90
N GLN A 10 -10.50 -1.59 10.39
CA GLN A 10 -10.24 -1.84 11.80
C GLN A 10 -8.73 -1.69 12.07
N THR A 11 -8.37 -0.89 13.07
CA THR A 11 -6.99 -0.71 13.53
C THR A 11 -6.88 -1.11 15.01
N GLU A 12 -5.68 -1.48 15.44
CA GLU A 12 -5.39 -1.83 16.83
C GLU A 12 -4.30 -0.87 17.36
N THR A 13 -4.50 -0.31 18.55
CA THR A 13 -3.48 0.53 19.19
C THR A 13 -2.38 -0.33 19.81
N PRO A 14 -1.20 0.22 20.12
CA PRO A 14 -0.13 -0.53 20.82
C PRO A 14 -0.57 -1.13 22.16
N GLU A 15 -1.60 -0.56 22.81
CA GLU A 15 -2.21 -1.07 24.04
C GLU A 15 -3.30 -2.13 23.80
N GLY A 16 -3.51 -2.55 22.54
CA GLY A 16 -4.46 -3.60 22.16
C GLY A 16 -5.91 -3.14 21.98
N ARG A 17 -6.17 -1.83 21.85
CA ARG A 17 -7.55 -1.32 21.68
C ARG A 17 -7.93 -1.25 20.21
N LEU A 18 -9.07 -1.84 19.85
CA LEU A 18 -9.62 -1.77 18.50
C LEU A 18 -10.25 -0.40 18.22
N ARG A 19 -9.99 0.15 17.04
CA ARG A 19 -10.62 1.35 16.48
C ARG A 19 -11.14 1.05 15.08
N TYR A 20 -12.16 1.79 14.66
CA TYR A 20 -12.73 1.70 13.32
C TYR A 20 -12.66 3.07 12.65
N LEU A 21 -12.16 3.10 11.42
CA LEU A 21 -12.01 4.30 10.61
C LEU A 21 -12.78 4.10 9.31
N GLU A 22 -13.61 5.07 8.93
CA GLU A 22 -14.20 5.10 7.59
C GLU A 22 -13.25 5.87 6.66
N LEU A 23 -12.86 5.25 5.56
CA LEU A 23 -12.16 5.87 4.44
C LEU A 23 -13.17 6.25 3.38
N GLY A 24 -13.34 7.55 3.15
CA GLY A 24 -14.20 8.08 2.12
C GLY A 24 -13.56 8.03 0.72
N PRO A 25 -14.30 8.45 -0.32
CA PRO A 25 -13.81 8.44 -1.70
C PRO A 25 -12.54 9.27 -1.91
N GLU A 26 -12.38 10.41 -1.22
CA GLU A 26 -11.21 11.27 -1.31
C GLU A 26 -9.96 10.56 -0.78
N GLU A 27 -10.06 9.96 0.42
CA GLU A 27 -8.97 9.23 1.06
C GLU A 27 -8.54 8.06 0.17
N LEU A 28 -9.50 7.26 -0.29
CA LEU A 28 -9.24 6.13 -1.18
C LEU A 28 -8.55 6.56 -2.49
N ARG A 29 -8.90 7.72 -3.05
CA ARG A 29 -8.22 8.27 -4.25
C ARG A 29 -6.78 8.69 -3.96
N GLY A 30 -6.52 9.34 -2.83
CA GLY A 30 -5.16 9.72 -2.41
C GLY A 30 -4.26 8.50 -2.28
N ILE A 31 -4.77 7.49 -1.59
CA ILE A 31 -4.18 6.16 -1.45
C ILE A 31 -3.82 5.53 -2.81
N ALA A 32 -4.79 5.50 -3.72
CA ALA A 32 -4.61 4.92 -5.04
C ALA A 32 -3.53 5.68 -5.82
N SER A 33 -3.50 7.02 -5.73
CA SER A 33 -2.51 7.84 -6.41
C SER A 33 -1.08 7.56 -5.94
N VAL A 34 -0.85 7.44 -4.63
CA VAL A 34 0.47 7.08 -4.07
C VAL A 34 0.90 5.71 -4.56
N LEU A 35 0.01 4.72 -4.46
CA LEU A 35 0.32 3.35 -4.85
C LEU A 35 0.56 3.24 -6.36
N GLU A 36 -0.18 3.97 -7.19
CA GLU A 36 0.05 4.04 -8.64
C GLU A 36 1.49 4.51 -8.95
N ARG A 37 1.92 5.62 -8.35
CA ARG A 37 3.27 6.15 -8.56
C ARG A 37 4.35 5.16 -8.15
N LEU A 38 4.16 4.47 -7.02
CA LEU A 38 5.09 3.46 -6.53
C LEU A 38 5.17 2.25 -7.47
N LEU A 39 4.04 1.77 -7.99
CA LEU A 39 4.01 0.67 -8.94
C LEU A 39 4.67 1.05 -10.27
N ARG A 40 4.38 2.24 -10.81
CA ARG A 40 5.07 2.75 -12.01
C ARG A 40 6.56 2.91 -11.80
N ALA A 41 6.99 3.47 -10.66
CA ALA A 41 8.41 3.57 -10.31
C ALA A 41 9.10 2.21 -10.13
N SER A 42 8.32 1.17 -9.79
CA SER A 42 8.78 -0.22 -9.72
C SER A 42 8.73 -0.95 -11.07
N GLY A 43 8.43 -0.24 -12.17
CA GLY A 43 8.43 -0.78 -13.53
C GLY A 43 7.16 -1.56 -13.90
N VAL A 44 6.04 -1.32 -13.21
CA VAL A 44 4.74 -1.87 -13.64
C VAL A 44 4.25 -1.08 -14.84
N GLU A 45 4.02 -1.78 -15.94
CA GLU A 45 3.65 -1.22 -17.24
C GLU A 45 2.22 -1.64 -17.65
N PRO A 46 1.57 -0.87 -18.54
CA PRO A 46 0.29 -1.27 -19.13
C PRO A 46 0.36 -2.66 -19.79
N GLY A 47 -0.73 -3.43 -19.67
CA GLY A 47 -0.86 -4.77 -20.24
C GLY A 47 -0.26 -5.90 -19.41
N GLN A 48 0.49 -5.60 -18.34
CA GLN A 48 1.04 -6.61 -17.45
C GLN A 48 -0.03 -7.22 -16.53
N ARG A 49 0.17 -8.49 -16.16
CA ARG A 49 -0.55 -9.17 -15.08
C ARG A 49 0.28 -9.14 -13.82
N MET A 50 -0.29 -8.57 -12.79
CA MET A 50 0.26 -8.57 -11.45
C MET A 50 -0.43 -9.64 -10.61
N LEU A 51 0.35 -10.61 -10.14
CA LEU A 51 -0.09 -11.53 -9.10
C LEU A 51 0.25 -10.93 -7.73
N VAL A 52 -0.75 -10.79 -6.87
CA VAL A 52 -0.61 -10.28 -5.51
C VAL A 52 -0.79 -11.45 -4.57
N TYR A 53 0.26 -11.75 -3.80
CA TYR A 53 0.26 -12.76 -2.75
C TYR A 53 0.53 -12.06 -1.41
N ASP A 54 -0.51 -11.37 -0.96
CA ASP A 54 -0.53 -10.51 0.22
C ASP A 54 -1.95 -10.56 0.83
N PHE A 55 -2.17 -9.94 1.97
CA PHE A 55 -3.46 -9.93 2.62
C PHE A 55 -4.42 -9.04 1.84
N SER A 56 -5.53 -9.60 1.36
CA SER A 56 -6.47 -8.91 0.47
C SER A 56 -7.05 -7.61 1.03
N THR A 57 -7.04 -7.44 2.36
CA THR A 57 -7.51 -6.21 3.04
C THR A 57 -6.37 -5.31 3.54
N SER A 58 -5.12 -5.60 3.18
CA SER A 58 -4.03 -4.70 3.51
C SER A 58 -4.14 -3.43 2.67
N LEU A 59 -3.72 -2.30 3.24
CA LEU A 59 -3.85 -0.99 2.64
C LEU A 59 -3.13 -0.89 1.27
N ASN A 60 -2.03 -1.62 1.12
CA ASN A 60 -1.24 -1.77 -0.11
C ASN A 60 -1.90 -2.68 -1.17
N VAL A 61 -2.98 -3.38 -0.86
CA VAL A 61 -3.73 -4.24 -1.79
C VAL A 61 -5.10 -3.67 -2.10
N LEU A 62 -5.74 -3.04 -1.12
CA LEU A 62 -7.13 -2.59 -1.18
C LEU A 62 -7.42 -1.64 -2.35
N ALA A 63 -6.48 -0.74 -2.65
CA ALA A 63 -6.65 0.23 -3.73
C ALA A 63 -6.24 -0.28 -5.11
N LEU A 64 -5.71 -1.51 -5.22
CA LEU A 64 -5.28 -2.08 -6.51
C LEU A 64 -6.45 -2.25 -7.48
N THR A 65 -7.64 -2.52 -6.94
CA THR A 65 -8.87 -2.68 -7.70
C THR A 65 -10.04 -2.09 -6.93
N ARG A 66 -10.98 -1.46 -7.64
CA ARG A 66 -12.25 -1.02 -7.06
C ARG A 66 -13.09 -2.16 -6.46
N ALA A 67 -12.80 -3.41 -6.82
CA ALA A 67 -13.51 -4.58 -6.28
C ALA A 67 -13.36 -4.72 -4.75
N TYR A 68 -12.26 -4.24 -4.17
CA TYR A 68 -12.02 -4.23 -2.72
C TYR A 68 -12.31 -2.88 -2.06
N ALA A 69 -12.57 -1.84 -2.85
CA ALA A 69 -12.74 -0.47 -2.40
C ALA A 69 -13.90 0.23 -3.14
N PRO A 70 -15.17 -0.02 -2.74
CA PRO A 70 -16.35 0.49 -3.44
C PRO A 70 -16.41 2.02 -3.58
N GLY A 71 -15.69 2.76 -2.73
CA GLY A 71 -15.57 4.22 -2.83
C GLY A 71 -14.69 4.72 -3.98
N LEU A 72 -13.95 3.84 -4.67
CA LEU A 72 -13.09 4.19 -5.82
C LEU A 72 -13.86 4.18 -7.14
N ASP A 73 -13.61 5.20 -7.97
CA ASP A 73 -14.05 5.21 -9.38
C ASP A 73 -13.30 4.15 -10.21
N ALA A 74 -12.00 4.02 -9.96
CA ALA A 74 -11.08 3.09 -10.60
C ALA A 74 -10.00 2.67 -9.59
N GLY A 75 -9.56 1.42 -9.63
CA GLY A 75 -8.39 0.98 -8.88
C GLY A 75 -7.09 1.38 -9.56
N VAL A 76 -5.97 1.20 -8.84
CA VAL A 76 -4.63 1.50 -9.37
C VAL A 76 -4.34 0.74 -10.65
N CYS A 77 -4.67 -0.57 -10.72
CA CYS A 77 -4.41 -1.32 -11.95
C CYS A 77 -5.30 -0.90 -13.12
N ASP A 78 -6.53 -0.44 -12.85
CA ASP A 78 -7.39 0.12 -13.89
C ASP A 78 -6.76 1.40 -14.48
N SER A 79 -6.14 2.24 -13.64
CA SER A 79 -5.43 3.47 -14.05
C SER A 79 -4.13 3.19 -14.81
N ILE A 80 -3.33 2.21 -14.35
CA ILE A 80 -2.10 1.79 -15.04
C ILE A 80 -2.39 1.06 -16.35
N GLY A 81 -3.54 0.38 -16.43
CA GLY A 81 -3.82 -0.59 -17.49
C GLY A 81 -3.19 -1.95 -17.21
N CYS A 82 -2.88 -2.28 -15.95
CA CYS A 82 -2.51 -3.63 -15.54
C CYS A 82 -3.75 -4.43 -15.13
N SER A 83 -3.60 -5.75 -15.08
CA SER A 83 -4.60 -6.64 -14.48
C SER A 83 -4.07 -7.20 -13.17
N VAL A 84 -4.95 -7.33 -12.17
CA VAL A 84 -4.58 -7.83 -10.85
C VAL A 84 -5.22 -9.20 -10.60
N ILE A 85 -4.42 -10.12 -10.07
CA ILE A 85 -4.88 -11.40 -9.55
C ILE A 85 -4.48 -11.42 -8.07
N SER A 86 -5.45 -11.24 -7.18
CA SER A 86 -5.17 -11.25 -5.74
C SER A 86 -5.45 -12.62 -5.15
N LEU A 87 -4.49 -13.13 -4.38
CA LEU A 87 -4.56 -14.38 -3.63
C LEU A 87 -4.18 -14.11 -2.18
N ASP A 88 -4.96 -14.65 -1.26
CA ASP A 88 -4.74 -14.42 0.17
C ASP A 88 -3.33 -14.82 0.58
N GLY A 89 -2.62 -13.90 1.23
CA GLY A 89 -1.25 -14.05 1.68
C GLY A 89 -1.07 -14.98 2.88
N LEU A 90 -1.53 -16.22 2.81
CA LEU A 90 -1.33 -17.23 3.85
C LEU A 90 -0.33 -18.27 3.37
N SER A 91 0.68 -18.60 4.19
CA SER A 91 1.73 -19.57 3.81
C SER A 91 1.18 -20.94 3.36
N SER A 92 0.06 -21.38 3.93
CA SER A 92 -0.65 -22.61 3.54
C SER A 92 -1.22 -22.58 2.12
N LEU A 93 -1.43 -21.39 1.55
CA LEU A 93 -1.92 -21.19 0.18
C LEU A 93 -0.79 -21.14 -0.86
N ALA A 94 0.48 -21.26 -0.45
CA ALA A 94 1.62 -21.20 -1.37
C ALA A 94 1.52 -22.18 -2.55
N SER A 95 0.98 -23.39 -2.33
CA SER A 95 0.76 -24.37 -3.41
C SER A 95 -0.30 -23.88 -4.42
N ARG A 96 -1.38 -23.25 -3.94
CA ARG A 96 -2.44 -22.67 -4.79
C ARG A 96 -1.92 -21.45 -5.54
N THR A 97 -1.14 -20.60 -4.88
CA THR A 97 -0.46 -19.45 -5.50
C THR A 97 0.50 -19.92 -6.59
N ALA A 98 1.32 -20.95 -6.33
CA ALA A 98 2.22 -21.53 -7.32
C ALA A 98 1.46 -22.12 -8.54
N PHE A 99 0.27 -22.69 -8.33
CA PHE A 99 -0.58 -23.15 -9.42
C PHE A 99 -1.03 -21.98 -10.32
N PHE A 100 -1.61 -20.92 -9.74
CA PHE A 100 -2.03 -19.75 -10.51
C PHE A 100 -0.87 -19.03 -11.18
N TYR A 101 0.28 -18.98 -10.51
CA TYR A 101 1.51 -18.46 -11.08
C TYR A 101 1.88 -19.16 -12.39
N ARG A 102 1.92 -20.50 -12.39
CA ARG A 102 2.26 -21.29 -13.60
C ARG A 102 1.20 -21.17 -14.69
N LEU A 103 -0.08 -21.12 -14.29
CA LEU A 103 -1.21 -21.04 -15.21
C LEU A 103 -1.27 -19.69 -15.92
N LEU A 104 -1.16 -18.60 -15.17
CA LEU A 104 -1.41 -17.25 -15.65
C LEU A 104 -0.13 -16.55 -16.12
N ARG A 105 1.04 -17.05 -15.70
CA ARG A 105 2.38 -16.51 -16.01
C ARG A 105 2.44 -14.99 -15.83
N PRO A 106 2.17 -14.49 -14.61
CA PRO A 106 2.18 -13.06 -14.35
C PRO A 106 3.58 -12.47 -14.57
N GLU A 107 3.62 -11.28 -15.13
CA GLU A 107 4.86 -10.53 -15.37
C GLU A 107 5.39 -9.87 -14.09
N VAL A 108 4.50 -9.56 -13.15
CA VAL A 108 4.83 -8.91 -11.87
C VAL A 108 4.30 -9.75 -10.71
N LEU A 109 5.13 -9.96 -9.69
CA LEU A 109 4.72 -10.55 -8.41
C LEU A 109 4.84 -9.50 -7.31
N MET A 110 3.72 -9.15 -6.69
CA MET A 110 3.68 -8.42 -5.43
C MET A 110 3.47 -9.41 -4.29
N ILE A 111 4.34 -9.42 -3.29
CA ILE A 111 4.37 -10.50 -2.28
C ILE A 111 4.87 -10.01 -0.93
N ARG A 112 4.25 -10.46 0.17
CA ARG A 112 4.82 -10.23 1.51
C ARG A 112 6.14 -10.96 1.70
N ARG A 113 7.09 -10.30 2.35
CA ARG A 113 8.44 -10.79 2.58
C ARG A 113 8.46 -12.20 3.17
N GLU A 114 7.66 -12.46 4.21
CA GLU A 114 7.59 -13.75 4.90
C GLU A 114 7.00 -14.88 4.04
N LEU A 115 6.28 -14.55 2.96
CA LEU A 115 5.65 -15.51 2.05
C LEU A 115 6.54 -15.89 0.87
N LEU A 116 7.63 -15.16 0.66
CA LEU A 116 8.55 -15.36 -0.44
C LEU A 116 9.19 -16.75 -0.40
N ALA A 117 9.77 -17.14 0.73
CA ALA A 117 10.41 -18.46 0.87
C ALA A 117 9.41 -19.63 0.68
N PRO A 118 8.22 -19.62 1.32
CA PRO A 118 7.17 -20.61 1.05
C PRO A 118 6.80 -20.73 -0.43
N LEU A 119 6.61 -19.61 -1.14
CA LEU A 119 6.23 -19.64 -2.55
C LEU A 119 7.38 -20.18 -3.42
N ARG A 120 8.61 -19.73 -3.21
CA ARG A 120 9.79 -20.18 -3.96
C ARG A 120 10.01 -21.67 -3.86
N ALA A 121 9.81 -22.25 -2.67
CA ALA A 121 9.88 -23.69 -2.48
C ALA A 121 8.87 -24.45 -3.34
N LYS A 122 7.65 -23.90 -3.54
CA LYS A 122 6.62 -24.53 -4.40
C LYS A 122 6.88 -24.33 -5.88
N LEU A 123 7.55 -23.24 -6.26
CA LEU A 123 7.93 -22.96 -7.64
C LEU A 123 9.24 -23.63 -8.09
N GLY A 124 9.93 -24.35 -7.20
CA GLY A 124 11.22 -24.97 -7.51
C GLY A 124 12.32 -23.93 -7.77
N GLY A 125 12.25 -22.78 -7.09
CA GLY A 125 13.20 -21.67 -7.25
C GLY A 125 12.87 -20.66 -8.35
N SER A 126 11.89 -20.93 -9.21
CA SER A 126 11.41 -19.97 -10.23
C SER A 126 10.54 -18.87 -9.61
N ILE A 127 10.70 -17.64 -10.08
CA ILE A 127 9.94 -16.43 -9.73
C ILE A 127 9.96 -15.48 -10.93
N PRO A 128 9.11 -14.43 -10.99
CA PRO A 128 9.19 -13.45 -12.06
C PRO A 128 10.50 -12.69 -12.07
N SER A 129 10.75 -12.09 -13.22
CA SER A 129 11.78 -11.07 -13.41
C SER A 129 11.51 -9.83 -12.53
N SER A 130 10.25 -9.40 -12.38
CA SER A 130 9.88 -8.23 -11.56
C SER A 130 9.15 -8.66 -10.28
N VAL A 131 9.75 -8.37 -9.13
CA VAL A 131 9.20 -8.69 -7.81
C VAL A 131 9.11 -7.44 -6.94
N ILE A 132 7.91 -7.17 -6.43
CA ILE A 132 7.63 -6.12 -5.46
C ILE A 132 7.40 -6.80 -4.11
N VAL A 133 8.32 -6.62 -3.18
CA VAL A 133 8.24 -7.23 -1.85
C VAL A 133 7.64 -6.25 -0.86
N THR A 134 6.56 -6.64 -0.19
CA THR A 134 5.95 -5.85 0.89
C THR A 134 6.50 -6.31 2.24
N SER A 135 6.99 -5.38 3.07
CA SER A 135 7.65 -5.71 4.35
C SER A 135 7.31 -4.69 5.43
N PRO A 136 6.96 -5.10 6.66
CA PRO A 136 6.78 -4.16 7.77
C PRO A 136 8.11 -3.55 8.25
N GLU A 137 9.23 -4.19 7.94
CA GLU A 137 10.56 -3.74 8.39
C GLU A 137 11.44 -3.26 7.23
N PRO A 138 12.23 -2.19 7.43
CA PRO A 138 13.23 -1.71 6.49
C PRO A 138 14.45 -2.62 6.45
N ALA A 139 14.37 -3.69 5.67
CA ALA A 139 15.51 -4.57 5.42
C ALA A 139 15.56 -4.97 3.93
N PRO A 140 16.76 -4.93 3.31
CA PRO A 140 16.95 -5.44 1.97
C PRO A 140 16.50 -6.90 1.87
N VAL A 141 15.82 -7.23 0.77
CA VAL A 141 15.38 -8.60 0.49
C VAL A 141 16.12 -9.10 -0.73
N ASP A 142 16.89 -10.18 -0.55
CA ASP A 142 17.48 -10.90 -1.68
C ASP A 142 16.46 -11.88 -2.27
N VAL A 143 16.25 -11.78 -3.58
CA VAL A 143 15.30 -12.61 -4.32
C VAL A 143 15.99 -13.28 -5.51
N PRO A 144 16.75 -14.37 -5.30
CA PRO A 144 17.50 -15.01 -6.36
C PRO A 144 16.62 -15.47 -7.52
N GLY A 145 16.96 -15.02 -8.72
CA GLY A 145 16.24 -15.30 -9.97
C GLY A 145 15.42 -14.11 -10.50
N ALA A 146 15.18 -13.08 -9.69
CA ALA A 146 14.55 -11.84 -10.14
C ALA A 146 15.57 -10.92 -10.82
N SER A 147 15.18 -10.24 -11.90
CA SER A 147 16.00 -9.21 -12.55
C SER A 147 15.84 -7.84 -11.90
N SER A 148 14.71 -7.60 -11.23
CA SER A 148 14.46 -6.40 -10.42
C SER A 148 13.71 -6.77 -9.14
N VAL A 149 14.16 -6.20 -8.03
CA VAL A 149 13.52 -6.34 -6.71
C VAL A 149 13.30 -4.95 -6.15
N HIS A 150 12.03 -4.61 -5.92
CA HIS A 150 11.64 -3.38 -5.25
C HIS A 150 11.04 -3.75 -3.90
N THR A 151 11.56 -3.17 -2.82
CA THR A 151 10.96 -3.37 -1.49
C THR A 151 10.04 -2.20 -1.18
N LEU A 152 8.74 -2.50 -1.04
CA LEU A 152 7.75 -1.58 -0.53
C LEU A 152 7.61 -1.81 0.97
N TYR A 153 8.08 -0.86 1.78
CA TYR A 153 7.82 -0.90 3.20
C TYR A 153 6.33 -0.61 3.44
N VAL A 154 5.70 -1.32 4.38
CA VAL A 154 4.29 -1.08 4.74
C VAL A 154 4.10 0.42 4.91
N LEU A 155 3.15 0.98 4.16
CA LEU A 155 2.81 2.38 4.25
C LEU A 155 2.33 2.64 5.67
N ASP A 156 3.05 3.49 6.39
CA ASP A 156 2.60 4.06 7.65
C ASP A 156 1.19 4.65 7.41
N GLY A 157 0.25 4.36 8.32
CA GLY A 157 -1.15 4.74 8.15
C GLY A 157 -1.36 6.23 7.92
N ALA A 158 -0.46 7.11 8.41
CA ALA A 158 -0.50 8.54 8.13
C ALA A 158 0.09 8.89 6.76
N LEU A 159 1.22 8.27 6.36
CA LEU A 159 1.81 8.41 5.01
C LEU A 159 0.84 7.95 3.92
N PHE A 160 0.03 6.94 4.23
CA PHE A 160 -1.01 6.42 3.36
C PHE A 160 -2.20 7.37 3.20
N MET A 161 -2.50 8.14 4.26
CA MET A 161 -3.58 9.14 4.27
C MET A 161 -3.11 10.50 3.73
N ALA A 162 -1.83 10.67 3.43
CA ALA A 162 -1.29 11.85 2.77
C ALA A 162 -1.70 11.84 1.28
N MET A 163 -2.27 12.93 0.81
CA MET A 163 -2.58 13.15 -0.61
C MET A 163 -1.31 13.63 -1.33
N MET A 164 -1.02 13.11 -2.51
CA MET A 164 0.12 13.60 -3.31
C MET A 164 -0.32 14.71 -4.26
N HIS A 165 0.26 15.91 -4.14
CA HIS A 165 0.11 17.00 -5.10
C HIS A 165 1.48 17.38 -5.67
N GLY A 166 1.69 17.18 -6.97
CA GLY A 166 3.04 17.25 -7.55
C GLY A 166 3.99 16.25 -6.87
N ASP A 167 5.17 16.68 -6.46
CA ASP A 167 6.17 15.87 -5.73
C ASP A 167 6.07 16.04 -4.20
N HIS A 168 4.98 16.62 -3.71
CA HIS A 168 4.77 16.90 -2.30
C HIS A 168 3.64 16.06 -1.72
N ALA A 169 3.86 15.57 -0.51
CA ALA A 169 2.82 14.98 0.32
C ALA A 169 2.06 16.12 1.04
N MET A 170 0.76 16.23 0.80
CA MET A 170 -0.16 17.15 1.45
C MET A 170 -1.08 16.38 2.40
N TYR A 171 -1.35 16.96 3.55
CA TYR A 171 -2.34 16.46 4.49
C TYR A 171 -3.55 17.40 4.46
N PRO A 172 -4.79 16.89 4.33
CA PRO A 172 -5.97 17.75 4.33
C PRO A 172 -6.03 18.49 5.68
N GLY A 173 -5.85 19.81 5.64
CA GLY A 173 -5.85 20.68 6.81
C GLY A 173 -7.18 20.67 7.57
N ASP A 174 -8.28 20.29 6.90
CA ASP A 174 -9.61 20.20 7.51
C ASP A 174 -9.76 18.98 8.44
N LEU A 175 -8.97 17.93 8.22
CA LEU A 175 -9.09 16.66 8.94
C LEU A 175 -7.98 16.49 9.98
N TYR A 176 -6.78 17.01 9.72
CA TYR A 176 -5.60 16.84 10.57
C TYR A 176 -4.80 18.13 10.78
N GLU A 177 -4.23 18.27 11.98
CA GLU A 177 -3.15 19.18 12.31
C GLU A 177 -1.82 18.46 12.07
N SER A 178 -0.81 19.20 11.58
CA SER A 178 0.55 18.69 11.41
C SER A 178 1.57 19.64 12.05
N ARG A 179 2.71 19.09 12.49
CA ARG A 179 3.85 19.86 13.02
C ARG A 179 5.17 19.16 12.75
N CYS A 180 6.28 19.89 12.84
CA CYS A 180 7.62 19.33 12.70
C CYS A 180 8.23 19.10 14.09
N ASP A 181 8.33 17.84 14.51
CA ASP A 181 8.91 17.42 15.79
C ASP A 181 10.14 16.54 15.54
N GLY A 182 11.27 16.88 16.16
CA GLY A 182 12.47 16.04 16.08
C GLY A 182 13.03 15.84 14.66
N GLY A 183 12.72 16.76 13.73
CA GLY A 183 13.13 16.66 12.33
C GLY A 183 12.18 15.82 11.45
N ASN A 184 11.09 15.31 12.00
CA ASN A 184 10.05 14.58 11.28
C ASN A 184 8.67 15.26 11.40
N ILE A 185 7.82 15.07 10.41
CA ILE A 185 6.42 15.51 10.46
C ILE A 185 5.68 14.64 11.47
N SER A 186 4.86 15.24 12.31
CA SER A 186 3.91 14.58 13.20
C SER A 186 2.49 15.07 12.91
N VAL A 187 1.48 14.21 13.06
CA VAL A 187 0.09 14.53 12.72
C VAL A 187 -0.89 14.20 13.84
N ARG A 188 -2.01 14.93 13.90
CA ARG A 188 -3.12 14.71 14.84
C ARG A 188 -4.46 15.04 14.17
N PRO A 189 -5.53 14.25 14.33
CA PRO A 189 -6.85 14.61 13.80
C PRO A 189 -7.47 15.82 14.51
N ARG A 190 -7.99 16.79 13.74
CA ARG A 190 -8.64 18.01 14.27
C ARG A 190 -9.93 17.74 15.03
N PHE A 191 -10.66 16.70 14.65
CA PHE A 191 -11.90 16.30 15.32
C PHE A 191 -11.66 15.58 16.66
N ALA A 192 -10.40 15.31 17.01
CA ALA A 192 -10.01 14.76 18.30
C ALA A 192 -8.73 15.46 18.83
N PRO A 193 -8.81 16.77 19.14
CA PRO A 193 -7.65 17.57 19.52
C PRO A 193 -6.99 17.12 20.84
N GLN A 194 -7.69 16.30 21.62
CA GLN A 194 -7.19 15.65 22.83
C GLN A 194 -6.16 14.53 22.58
N LEU A 195 -6.03 14.06 21.33
CA LEU A 195 -4.98 13.09 20.98
C LEU A 195 -3.61 13.78 20.92
N GLU A 196 -2.55 13.02 21.15
CA GLU A 196 -1.20 13.50 20.92
C GLU A 196 -0.85 13.44 19.42
N PHE A 197 0.18 14.19 19.03
CA PHE A 197 0.70 14.14 17.67
C PHE A 197 1.51 12.85 17.49
N THR A 198 1.20 12.10 16.43
CA THR A 198 1.92 10.87 16.06
C THR A 198 3.07 11.22 15.12
N PRO A 199 4.34 10.92 15.46
CA PRO A 199 5.48 11.15 14.59
C PRO A 199 5.46 10.22 13.38
N THR A 200 5.79 10.75 12.21
CA THR A 200 5.88 10.00 10.94
C THR A 200 7.34 9.77 10.54
N ALA A 201 7.58 8.92 9.54
CA ALA A 201 8.90 8.72 8.96
C ALA A 201 9.31 9.83 7.95
N ILE A 202 8.43 10.81 7.68
CA ILE A 202 8.70 11.90 6.73
C ILE A 202 9.52 12.98 7.41
N ARG A 203 10.67 13.34 6.83
CA ARG A 203 11.50 14.44 7.33
C ARG A 203 10.91 15.79 6.93
N CYS A 204 10.85 16.72 7.88
CA CYS A 204 10.55 18.12 7.58
C CYS A 204 11.85 18.88 7.27
N THR A 205 11.93 19.53 6.11
CA THR A 205 12.97 20.51 5.80
C THR A 205 12.58 21.85 6.45
N LYS A 206 13.55 22.65 6.88
CA LYS A 206 13.33 23.93 7.59
C LYS A 206 12.57 25.02 6.77
N GLN A 207 12.04 24.68 5.60
CA GLN A 207 11.25 25.55 4.76
C GLN A 207 9.89 24.87 4.53
N GLU A 208 8.90 25.38 5.29
CA GLU A 208 7.47 25.25 5.06
C GLU A 208 6.85 23.85 4.98
N VAL A 209 6.20 23.46 6.08
CA VAL A 209 4.94 22.68 5.99
C VAL A 209 3.82 23.71 5.85
N SER A 210 3.60 24.20 4.63
CA SER A 210 2.50 25.12 4.34
C SER A 210 1.21 24.32 4.21
N ALA A 211 0.38 24.38 5.24
CA ALA A 211 -1.03 23.99 5.16
C ALA A 211 -1.77 25.16 4.48
N ILE A 212 -2.26 24.93 3.26
CA ILE A 212 -3.39 25.68 2.71
C ILE A 212 -4.57 24.71 2.68
#